data_AF-A0AAV2IW03-F1
#
_entry.id   AF-A0AAV2IW03-F1
#
_cell.length_a   1.000
_cell.length_b   1.000
_cell.length_c   1.000
_cell.angle_alpha   90.00
_cell.angle_beta   90.00
_cell.angle_gamma   90.00
#
_symmetry.space_group_name_H-M   'P 1'
#
loop_
_entity.id
_entity.type
_entity.pdbx_description
1 polymer ?
#
loop_
_entity_poly.entity_id
_entity_poly.type
_entity_poly.pdbx_seq_one_letter_code
_entity_poly.pdbx_strand_id
1 'polypeptide(L)'
;MASKVCLLSSPYTRVNRHYDVQKGFDRKAIVAKVMWSGKWALVSPFAMLHSVWQLIPAFRGYAQQDAQEFLCELLDKVQHELENASNNRNPGVVPDPQKRLIKQVLVVVNTVFHGQLLSQVTCLGCKNRSNTVEPFWDLSLEFPERYHRSSKDSMAHASCHLTEMLAKFTETEALEGNIYACDQCNLARRTGTSKPVLLTEAQKQLMVHKLPQVLRLHLKRFRWSGRNNREKIGVHVSFDQLLNMETYCSLEASSKIFAYSTNGNPNSSTSYPQHFTYELSAVVMHHGKGFGSGHYTSYCYNRDGAFWVHCNDSKLNVCSVEEVCKAQAYILFYTRVTQDPL
;
A
#
# COMPACT_ATOMS: atom_id res chain seq x y z
N MET A 1 5.00 -2.24 -18.95
CA MET A 1 4.39 -0.95 -18.55
C MET A 1 2.94 -1.02 -18.96
N ALA A 2 2.05 -1.12 -17.98
CA ALA A 2 0.67 -1.54 -18.17
C ALA A 2 -0.05 -0.62 -19.17
N SER A 3 -0.30 -1.17 -20.34
CA SER A 3 -1.43 -0.77 -21.16
C SER A 3 -2.70 -1.24 -20.46
N LYS A 4 -3.76 -0.45 -20.40
CA LYS A 4 -5.09 -0.99 -20.10
C LYS A 4 -6.16 -0.27 -20.90
N VAL A 5 -7.20 -1.04 -21.19
CA VAL A 5 -8.25 -0.74 -22.14
C VAL A 5 -9.58 -0.45 -21.43
N CYS A 6 -10.31 0.61 -21.81
CA CYS A 6 -11.68 0.86 -21.37
C CYS A 6 -12.64 0.00 -22.19
N LEU A 7 -13.33 -0.94 -21.54
CA LEU A 7 -14.31 -1.80 -22.19
C LEU A 7 -15.62 -1.01 -22.35
N LEU A 8 -15.85 -0.42 -23.52
CA LEU A 8 -17.19 -0.20 -24.04
C LEU A 8 -17.33 -0.81 -25.44
N SER A 9 -18.52 -1.35 -25.67
CA SER A 9 -19.06 -1.90 -26.91
C SER A 9 -18.93 -0.92 -28.09
N SER A 10 -18.59 -1.45 -29.28
CA SER A 10 -18.65 -0.84 -30.63
C SER A 10 -17.28 -0.41 -31.23
N PRO A 11 -17.10 -0.48 -32.58
CA PRO A 11 -15.84 -0.89 -33.18
C PRO A 11 -14.84 0.27 -33.41
N TYR A 12 -13.57 -0.11 -33.24
CA TYR A 12 -12.34 0.48 -33.78
C TYR A 12 -12.44 1.84 -34.49
N THR A 13 -11.84 2.87 -33.89
CA THR A 13 -11.24 3.96 -34.65
C THR A 13 -9.98 4.45 -33.94
N ARG A 14 -8.84 4.38 -34.64
CA ARG A 14 -7.51 4.80 -34.19
C ARG A 14 -7.30 6.23 -34.70
N VAL A 15 -7.16 7.22 -33.83
CA VAL A 15 -6.82 8.60 -34.24
C VAL A 15 -5.75 9.18 -33.33
N ASN A 16 -4.58 9.47 -33.91
CA ASN A 16 -3.52 10.26 -33.29
C ASN A 16 -3.89 11.74 -33.35
N ARG A 17 -4.04 12.42 -32.20
CA ARG A 17 -3.92 13.88 -32.13
C ARG A 17 -3.00 14.27 -30.98
N HIS A 18 -1.96 15.03 -31.31
CA HIS A 18 -1.12 15.74 -30.36
C HIS A 18 -1.95 16.85 -29.70
N TYR A 19 -2.08 16.81 -28.38
CA TYR A 19 -2.52 17.95 -27.58
C TYR A 19 -1.29 18.63 -27.01
N ASP A 20 -1.12 19.90 -27.34
CA ASP A 20 -0.13 20.77 -26.75
C ASP A 20 -0.66 21.28 -25.40
N VAL A 21 -0.03 20.89 -24.28
CA VAL A 21 -0.49 21.28 -22.94
C VAL A 21 0.69 21.54 -22.00
N GLN A 22 0.70 22.75 -21.44
CA GLN A 22 1.61 23.25 -20.40
C GLN A 22 1.30 22.64 -19.01
N LYS A 23 2.39 22.31 -18.29
CA LYS A 23 2.50 21.90 -16.86
C LYS A 23 2.08 20.46 -16.48
N GLY A 24 2.94 19.83 -15.67
CA GLY A 24 2.99 18.37 -15.43
C GLY A 24 1.86 17.74 -14.61
N PHE A 25 1.08 18.52 -13.86
CA PHE A 25 -0.07 18.01 -13.10
C PHE A 25 -1.21 17.53 -14.03
N ASP A 26 -1.43 18.23 -15.15
CA ASP A 26 -2.55 17.95 -16.06
C ASP A 26 -2.36 16.60 -16.78
N ARG A 27 -1.11 16.26 -17.15
CA ARG A 27 -0.81 15.03 -17.90
C ARG A 27 -1.11 13.73 -17.14
N LYS A 28 -1.00 13.75 -15.80
CA LYS A 28 -1.34 12.59 -14.92
C LYS A 28 -2.85 12.40 -14.79
N ALA A 29 -3.58 13.50 -14.57
CA ALA A 29 -5.03 13.50 -14.50
C ALA A 29 -5.68 13.14 -15.84
N ILE A 30 -5.05 13.53 -16.96
CA ILE A 30 -5.51 13.19 -18.31
C ILE A 30 -5.53 11.68 -18.52
N VAL A 31 -4.52 10.91 -18.09
CA VAL A 31 -4.55 9.45 -18.30
C VAL A 31 -5.67 8.80 -17.49
N ALA A 32 -5.87 9.18 -16.23
CA ALA A 32 -7.02 8.69 -15.45
C ALA A 32 -8.37 9.08 -16.09
N LYS A 33 -8.52 10.33 -16.54
CA LYS A 33 -9.73 10.83 -17.20
C LYS A 33 -9.99 10.16 -18.55
N VAL A 34 -8.94 9.89 -19.33
CA VAL A 34 -9.03 9.20 -20.63
C VAL A 34 -9.35 7.72 -20.40
N MET A 35 -8.68 7.07 -19.45
CA MET A 35 -8.93 5.67 -19.09
C MET A 35 -10.34 5.44 -18.55
N TRP A 36 -10.92 6.40 -17.82
CA TRP A 36 -12.30 6.29 -17.28
C TRP A 36 -13.35 6.99 -18.15
N SER A 37 -13.00 7.43 -19.37
CA SER A 37 -13.95 8.10 -20.26
C SER A 37 -14.92 7.15 -20.97
N GLY A 38 -14.67 5.84 -20.95
CA GLY A 38 -15.41 4.86 -21.76
C GLY A 38 -15.11 4.92 -23.27
N LYS A 39 -14.43 5.96 -23.75
CA LYS A 39 -14.31 6.23 -25.19
C LYS A 39 -13.27 5.38 -25.93
N TRP A 40 -12.35 4.77 -25.20
CA TRP A 40 -11.20 4.12 -25.78
C TRP A 40 -11.10 2.71 -25.28
N ALA A 41 -11.10 1.75 -26.23
CA ALA A 41 -10.58 0.43 -25.99
C ALA A 41 -9.16 0.58 -25.46
N LEU A 42 -8.08 0.78 -26.22
CA LEU A 42 -6.71 0.82 -25.67
C LEU A 42 -6.15 2.24 -25.50
N VAL A 43 -5.45 2.51 -24.39
CA VAL A 43 -4.70 3.76 -24.20
C VAL A 43 -3.22 3.45 -23.94
N SER A 44 -2.34 4.03 -24.76
CA SER A 44 -0.90 4.03 -24.49
C SER A 44 -0.58 5.13 -23.46
N PRO A 45 0.04 4.81 -22.31
CA PRO A 45 0.32 5.80 -21.27
C PRO A 45 1.57 6.65 -21.57
N PHE A 46 1.94 6.85 -22.85
CA PHE A 46 3.19 7.52 -23.24
C PHE A 46 3.37 8.91 -22.59
N ALA A 47 2.33 9.73 -22.56
CA ALA A 47 2.40 11.06 -21.93
C ALA A 47 2.61 10.97 -20.41
N MET A 48 1.98 10.00 -19.74
CA MET A 48 2.18 9.73 -18.32
C MET A 48 3.59 9.20 -18.06
N LEU A 49 4.09 8.29 -18.89
CA LEU A 49 5.44 7.75 -18.81
C LEU A 49 6.49 8.85 -18.86
N HIS A 50 6.40 9.74 -19.84
CA HIS A 50 7.31 10.89 -19.93
C HIS A 50 7.18 11.83 -18.72
N SER A 51 5.98 12.02 -18.19
CA SER A 51 5.77 12.83 -16.99
C SER A 51 6.42 12.19 -15.76
N VAL A 52 6.29 10.87 -15.59
CA VAL A 52 7.00 10.12 -14.54
C VAL A 52 8.50 10.26 -14.69
N TRP A 53 9.08 10.09 -15.89
CA TRP A 53 10.52 10.19 -16.08
C TRP A 53 11.11 11.56 -15.74
N GLN A 54 10.33 12.63 -15.89
CA GLN A 54 10.75 13.96 -15.47
C GLN A 54 10.68 14.14 -13.95
N LEU A 55 9.68 13.52 -13.31
CA LEU A 55 9.45 13.67 -11.88
C LEU A 55 10.26 12.70 -11.02
N ILE A 56 10.56 11.53 -11.56
CA ILE A 56 11.28 10.45 -10.89
C ILE A 56 12.33 9.90 -11.88
N PRO A 57 13.48 10.58 -12.02
CA PRO A 57 14.51 10.20 -12.99
C PRO A 57 15.05 8.78 -12.82
N ALA A 58 14.94 8.18 -11.63
CA ALA A 58 15.33 6.80 -11.35
C ALA A 58 14.58 5.78 -12.24
N PHE A 59 13.34 6.07 -12.64
CA PHE A 59 12.57 5.21 -13.54
C PHE A 59 12.76 5.53 -15.03
N ARG A 60 13.66 6.46 -15.38
CA ARG A 60 13.90 6.87 -16.76
C ARG A 60 14.50 5.74 -17.60
N GLY A 61 13.95 5.56 -18.79
CA GLY A 61 14.39 4.54 -19.74
C GLY A 61 13.49 3.31 -19.71
N TYR A 62 13.97 2.25 -20.36
CA TYR A 62 13.18 1.05 -20.66
C TYR A 62 13.60 -0.19 -19.87
N ALA A 63 14.44 0.01 -18.84
CA ALA A 63 14.81 -1.06 -17.92
C ALA A 63 13.56 -1.55 -17.17
N GLN A 64 13.59 -2.81 -16.74
CA GLN A 64 12.58 -3.34 -15.85
C GLN A 64 12.77 -2.76 -14.44
N GLN A 65 11.66 -2.53 -13.76
CA GLN A 65 11.60 -1.80 -12.49
C GLN A 65 10.69 -2.52 -11.52
N ASP A 66 10.88 -2.28 -10.22
CA ASP A 66 10.01 -2.83 -9.20
C ASP A 66 8.67 -2.08 -9.15
N ALA A 67 7.56 -2.82 -9.20
CA ALA A 67 6.23 -2.21 -9.18
C ALA A 67 5.90 -1.56 -7.83
N GLN A 68 6.42 -2.09 -6.72
CA GLN A 68 6.19 -1.52 -5.40
C GLN A 68 6.96 -0.22 -5.23
N GLU A 69 8.24 -0.20 -5.62
CA GLU A 69 9.08 1.00 -5.58
C GLU A 69 8.46 2.11 -6.43
N PHE A 70 8.05 1.77 -7.66
CA PHE A 70 7.38 2.70 -8.57
C PHE A 70 6.13 3.34 -7.95
N LEU A 71 5.27 2.52 -7.31
CA LEU A 71 4.03 3.02 -6.71
C LEU A 71 4.29 3.92 -5.49
N CYS A 72 5.28 3.58 -4.65
CA CYS A 72 5.64 4.39 -3.49
C CYS A 72 6.18 5.75 -3.92
N GLU A 73 7.17 5.76 -4.80
CA GLU A 73 7.80 6.98 -5.31
C GLU A 73 6.78 7.85 -6.05
N LEU A 74 5.89 7.26 -6.85
CA LEU A 74 4.86 8.01 -7.55
C LEU A 74 3.89 8.70 -6.59
N LEU A 75 3.43 7.99 -5.56
CA LEU A 75 2.51 8.56 -4.55
C LEU A 75 3.19 9.64 -3.72
N ASP A 76 4.44 9.41 -3.29
CA ASP A 76 5.23 10.39 -2.56
C ASP A 76 5.41 11.69 -3.37
N LYS A 77 5.83 11.59 -4.63
CA LYS A 77 5.96 12.77 -5.50
C LYS A 77 4.63 13.44 -5.78
N VAL A 78 3.55 12.68 -5.98
CA VAL A 78 2.22 13.25 -6.18
C VAL A 78 1.76 14.00 -4.93
N GLN A 79 1.93 13.43 -3.73
CA GLN A 79 1.61 14.11 -2.48
C GLN A 79 2.42 15.40 -2.35
N HIS A 80 3.74 15.34 -2.52
CA HIS A 80 4.63 16.50 -2.38
C HIS A 80 4.30 17.62 -3.37
N GLU A 81 3.99 17.29 -4.64
CA GLU A 81 3.54 18.26 -5.63
C GLU A 81 2.23 18.94 -5.23
N LEU A 82 1.26 18.15 -4.73
CA LEU A 82 -0.04 18.64 -4.30
C LEU A 82 0.08 19.54 -3.06
N GLU A 83 0.92 19.18 -2.09
CA GLU A 83 1.20 19.97 -0.89
C GLU A 83 1.87 21.30 -1.25
N ASN A 84 2.90 21.26 -2.09
CA ASN A 84 3.58 22.46 -2.57
C ASN A 84 2.61 23.39 -3.32
N ALA A 85 1.75 22.82 -4.18
CA ALA A 85 0.76 23.61 -4.92
C ALA A 85 -0.35 24.17 -4.00
N SER A 86 -0.72 23.46 -2.93
CA SER A 86 -1.67 23.92 -1.91
C SER A 86 -1.10 25.02 -1.02
N ASN A 87 0.18 24.90 -0.62
CA ASN A 87 0.86 25.78 0.32
C ASN A 87 1.50 27.02 -0.35
N ASN A 88 1.61 27.04 -1.67
CA ASN A 88 2.22 28.16 -2.39
C ASN A 88 1.42 29.45 -2.16
N ARG A 89 2.00 30.37 -1.38
CA ARG A 89 1.40 31.64 -0.97
C ARG A 89 1.44 32.73 -2.04
N ASN A 90 2.03 32.48 -3.22
CA ASN A 90 2.08 33.47 -4.30
C ASN A 90 0.68 33.75 -4.86
N PRO A 91 0.06 34.92 -4.59
CA PRO A 91 -1.37 35.16 -4.85
C PRO A 91 -1.73 35.32 -6.33
N GLY A 92 -0.78 35.25 -7.28
CA GLY A 92 -1.01 35.67 -8.67
C GLY A 92 -0.96 34.60 -9.76
N VAL A 93 -0.65 33.32 -9.46
CA VAL A 93 -0.28 32.34 -10.52
C VAL A 93 -1.28 31.19 -10.72
N VAL A 94 -2.16 30.92 -9.76
CA VAL A 94 -3.12 29.80 -9.82
C VAL A 94 -4.52 30.28 -9.44
N PRO A 95 -5.52 30.17 -10.34
CA PRO A 95 -6.90 30.53 -10.05
C PRO A 95 -7.48 29.78 -8.84
N ASP A 96 -8.31 30.43 -8.04
CA ASP A 96 -8.93 29.86 -6.82
C ASP A 96 -9.67 28.52 -7.01
N PRO A 97 -10.42 28.29 -8.12
CA PRO A 97 -11.04 26.99 -8.37
C PRO A 97 -10.03 25.85 -8.48
N GLN A 98 -8.87 26.11 -9.09
CA GLN A 98 -7.80 25.14 -9.25
C GLN A 98 -7.11 24.84 -7.91
N LYS A 99 -6.91 25.85 -7.05
CA LYS A 99 -6.42 25.65 -5.69
C LYS A 99 -7.38 24.79 -4.84
N ARG A 100 -8.69 24.99 -4.97
CA ARG A 100 -9.70 24.16 -4.29
C ARG A 100 -9.66 22.71 -4.76
N LEU A 101 -9.56 22.48 -6.08
CA LEU A 101 -9.43 21.15 -6.65
C LEU A 101 -8.14 20.45 -6.16
N ILE A 102 -7.00 21.14 -6.16
CA ILE A 102 -5.73 20.60 -5.65
C ILE A 102 -5.87 20.16 -4.18
N LYS A 103 -6.49 20.99 -3.34
CA LYS A 103 -6.76 20.62 -1.94
C LYS A 103 -7.68 19.40 -1.83
N GLN A 104 -8.73 19.32 -2.64
CA GLN A 104 -9.63 18.16 -2.67
C GLN A 104 -8.88 16.89 -3.09
N VAL A 105 -8.05 16.96 -4.13
CA VAL A 105 -7.25 15.81 -4.59
C VAL A 105 -6.23 15.41 -3.54
N LEU A 106 -5.58 16.35 -2.86
CA LEU A 106 -4.68 16.06 -1.74
C LEU A 106 -5.40 15.33 -0.61
N VAL A 107 -6.59 15.79 -0.24
CA VAL A 107 -7.43 15.10 0.74
C VAL A 107 -7.74 13.69 0.27
N VAL A 108 -8.13 13.49 -1.00
CA VAL A 108 -8.41 12.16 -1.55
C VAL A 108 -7.16 11.27 -1.51
N VAL A 109 -5.99 11.75 -1.91
CA VAL A 109 -4.75 10.95 -1.87
C VAL A 109 -4.43 10.53 -0.43
N ASN A 110 -4.54 11.48 0.52
CA ASN A 110 -4.25 11.25 1.93
C ASN A 110 -5.34 10.46 2.68
N THR A 111 -6.58 10.41 2.18
CA THR A 111 -7.63 9.56 2.77
C THR A 111 -7.66 8.17 2.14
N VAL A 112 -7.33 8.08 0.85
CA VAL A 112 -7.43 6.84 0.10
C VAL A 112 -6.27 5.91 0.41
N PHE A 113 -5.03 6.40 0.33
CA PHE A 113 -3.85 5.51 0.36
C PHE A 113 -3.01 5.60 1.63
N HIS A 114 -3.29 6.56 2.50
CA HIS A 114 -2.43 6.87 3.63
C HIS A 114 -2.94 6.23 4.93
N GLY A 115 -2.15 5.30 5.47
CA GLY A 115 -2.37 4.73 6.80
C GLY A 115 -1.36 5.27 7.81
N GLN A 116 -1.50 4.84 9.07
CA GLN A 116 -0.51 5.12 10.11
C GLN A 116 -0.19 3.85 10.89
N LEU A 117 1.09 3.62 11.14
CA LEU A 117 1.61 2.60 12.04
C LEU A 117 1.90 3.22 13.41
N LEU A 118 1.71 2.43 14.46
CA LEU A 118 2.20 2.70 15.80
C LEU A 118 3.40 1.78 16.07
N SER A 119 4.59 2.36 16.22
CA SER A 119 5.76 1.68 16.76
C SER A 119 5.79 1.88 18.27
N GLN A 120 5.50 0.82 19.01
CA GLN A 120 5.55 0.81 20.47
C GLN A 120 6.82 0.13 20.96
N VAL A 121 7.62 0.83 21.76
CA VAL A 121 8.77 0.27 22.47
C VAL A 121 8.47 0.21 23.97
N THR A 122 8.43 -0.99 24.53
CA THR A 122 8.23 -1.22 25.96
C THR A 122 9.57 -1.52 26.63
N CYS A 123 10.03 -0.63 27.51
CA CYS A 123 11.24 -0.86 28.30
C CYS A 123 11.01 -2.05 29.26
N LEU A 124 11.91 -3.04 29.28
CA LEU A 124 11.76 -4.18 30.18
C LEU A 124 12.16 -3.85 31.63
N GLY A 125 12.97 -2.81 31.84
CA GLY A 125 13.39 -2.33 33.16
C GLY A 125 12.29 -1.59 33.93
N CYS A 126 11.68 -0.56 33.33
CA CYS A 126 10.67 0.26 34.00
C CYS A 126 9.24 0.07 33.49
N LYS A 127 9.03 -0.78 32.47
CA LYS A 127 7.73 -1.02 31.81
C LYS A 127 7.12 0.19 31.10
N ASN A 128 7.83 1.33 31.02
CA ASN A 128 7.38 2.49 30.26
C ASN A 128 7.25 2.15 28.77
N ARG A 129 6.14 2.58 28.18
CA ARG A 129 5.85 2.46 26.74
C ARG A 129 6.17 3.78 26.05
N SER A 130 6.99 3.72 25.01
CA SER A 130 7.24 4.83 24.09
C SER A 130 6.55 4.53 22.76
N ASN A 131 5.77 5.48 22.26
CA ASN A 131 4.93 5.32 21.09
C ASN A 131 5.35 6.33 20.01
N THR A 132 5.65 5.84 18.82
CA THR A 132 5.90 6.66 17.63
C THR A 132 4.86 6.33 16.57
N VAL A 133 4.20 7.35 16.02
CA VAL A 133 3.23 7.17 14.93
C VAL A 133 3.86 7.59 13.61
N GLU A 134 3.88 6.68 12.65
CA GLU A 134 4.52 6.89 11.35
C GLU A 134 3.54 6.64 10.20
N PRO A 135 3.53 7.48 9.16
CA PRO A 135 2.69 7.27 7.99
C PRO A 135 3.17 6.09 7.14
N PHE A 136 2.25 5.44 6.43
CA PHE A 136 2.60 4.41 5.44
C PHE A 136 1.71 4.45 4.19
N TRP A 137 2.30 4.04 3.05
CA TRP A 137 1.59 3.83 1.78
C TRP A 137 1.28 2.35 1.50
N ASP A 138 2.09 1.46 2.03
CA ASP A 138 1.87 0.02 2.05
C ASP A 138 2.41 -0.63 3.32
N LEU A 139 1.86 -1.80 3.60
CA LEU A 139 2.47 -2.75 4.52
C LEU A 139 3.29 -3.73 3.69
N SER A 140 4.61 -3.62 3.80
CA SER A 140 5.56 -4.53 3.17
C SER A 140 5.79 -5.74 4.08
N LEU A 141 5.10 -6.84 3.78
CA LEU A 141 5.02 -8.04 4.61
C LEU A 141 6.16 -9.01 4.33
N GLU A 142 6.83 -9.44 5.39
CA GLU A 142 7.88 -10.46 5.33
C GLU A 142 7.29 -11.87 5.34
N PHE A 143 7.95 -12.76 4.62
CA PHE A 143 7.65 -14.18 4.74
C PHE A 143 8.23 -14.70 6.06
N PRO A 144 7.47 -15.52 6.81
CA PRO A 144 8.01 -16.27 7.93
C PRO A 144 9.23 -17.11 7.52
N GLU A 145 10.21 -17.26 8.41
CA GLU A 145 11.54 -17.78 8.10
C GLU A 145 11.51 -19.19 7.48
N ARG A 146 10.50 -19.99 7.83
CA ARG A 146 10.30 -21.34 7.30
C ARG A 146 9.98 -21.38 5.80
N TYR A 147 9.47 -20.28 5.22
CA TYR A 147 9.20 -20.16 3.78
C TYR A 147 10.40 -19.64 2.99
N HIS A 148 11.50 -19.27 3.66
CA HIS A 148 12.73 -18.82 3.00
C HIS A 148 13.58 -19.96 2.43
N ARG A 149 13.32 -21.21 2.84
CA ARG A 149 14.10 -22.37 2.38
C ARG A 149 13.45 -23.03 1.16
N SER A 150 14.22 -23.13 0.09
CA SER A 150 13.88 -23.94 -1.08
C SER A 150 14.30 -25.40 -0.86
N SER A 151 13.78 -26.07 0.17
CA SER A 151 14.01 -27.52 0.31
C SER A 151 13.05 -28.26 -0.61
N LYS A 152 13.61 -28.99 -1.58
CA LYS A 152 12.86 -29.77 -2.57
C LYS A 152 11.99 -30.88 -1.97
N ASP A 153 12.18 -31.24 -0.69
CA ASP A 153 11.69 -32.51 -0.17
C ASP A 153 10.74 -32.45 1.05
N SER A 154 10.22 -31.29 1.49
CA SER A 154 9.27 -31.32 2.64
C SER A 154 8.22 -30.21 2.76
N MET A 155 8.20 -29.20 1.90
CA MET A 155 7.30 -28.04 2.06
C MET A 155 6.26 -27.87 0.95
N ALA A 156 6.11 -28.87 0.08
CA ALA A 156 5.22 -28.81 -1.10
C ALA A 156 3.72 -28.58 -0.78
N HIS A 157 3.32 -28.62 0.50
CA HIS A 157 1.93 -28.49 0.92
C HIS A 157 1.63 -27.36 1.93
N ALA A 158 2.63 -26.61 2.39
CA ALA A 158 2.36 -25.50 3.31
C ALA A 158 2.14 -24.20 2.52
N SER A 159 0.88 -23.82 2.31
CA SER A 159 0.54 -22.46 1.87
C SER A 159 0.90 -21.46 2.97
N CYS A 160 1.49 -20.32 2.60
CA CYS A 160 1.64 -19.19 3.50
C CYS A 160 0.32 -18.44 3.53
N HIS A 161 -0.29 -18.17 4.69
CA HIS A 161 -1.52 -17.37 4.73
C HIS A 161 -1.18 -15.88 4.85
N LEU A 162 -1.94 -15.03 4.15
CA LEU A 162 -1.78 -13.58 4.26
C LEU A 162 -1.93 -13.10 5.72
N THR A 163 -2.89 -13.67 6.43
CA THR A 163 -3.15 -13.39 7.86
C THR A 163 -1.95 -13.73 8.74
N GLU A 164 -1.16 -14.73 8.35
CA GLU A 164 0.05 -15.10 9.05
C GLU A 164 1.18 -14.10 8.81
N MET A 165 1.33 -13.62 7.57
CA MET A 165 2.29 -12.57 7.25
C MET A 165 1.95 -11.25 7.97
N LEU A 166 0.66 -10.93 8.10
CA LEU A 166 0.18 -9.80 8.89
C LEU A 166 0.45 -10.01 10.39
N ALA A 167 0.22 -11.21 10.92
CA ALA A 167 0.50 -11.53 12.31
C ALA A 167 2.00 -11.37 12.62
N LYS A 168 2.89 -11.88 11.75
CA LYS A 168 4.35 -11.68 11.85
C LYS A 168 4.70 -10.20 11.79
N PHE A 169 4.09 -9.43 10.89
CA PHE A 169 4.34 -8.00 10.78
C PHE A 169 4.02 -7.24 12.09
N THR A 170 3.00 -7.68 12.82
CA THR A 170 2.59 -7.09 14.10
C THR A 170 3.10 -7.83 15.34
N GLU A 171 4.03 -8.77 15.18
CA GLU A 171 4.57 -9.55 16.29
C GLU A 171 5.45 -8.68 17.18
N THR A 172 5.48 -9.00 18.47
CA THR A 172 6.39 -8.33 19.41
C THR A 172 7.78 -8.94 19.27
N GLU A 173 8.75 -8.11 18.87
CA GLU A 173 10.16 -8.49 18.77
C GLU A 173 10.95 -8.01 19.99
N ALA A 174 11.98 -8.77 20.39
CA ALA A 174 12.89 -8.38 21.45
C ALA A 174 14.00 -7.47 20.90
N LEU A 175 14.26 -6.35 21.58
CA LEU A 175 15.44 -5.52 21.38
C LEU A 175 16.54 -6.00 22.34
N GLU A 176 17.21 -7.08 21.94
CA GLU A 176 18.24 -7.74 22.74
C GLU A 176 19.54 -6.92 22.86
N GLY A 177 20.34 -7.21 23.88
CA GLY A 177 21.69 -6.67 24.01
C GLY A 177 21.77 -5.29 24.68
N ASN A 178 20.77 -4.90 25.47
CA ASN A 178 20.71 -3.60 26.15
C ASN A 178 21.01 -2.44 25.19
N ILE A 179 20.20 -2.28 24.16
CA ILE A 179 20.39 -1.25 23.12
C ILE A 179 19.45 -0.05 23.26
N TYR A 180 18.44 -0.12 24.13
CA TYR A 180 17.42 0.92 24.23
C TYR A 180 17.69 1.91 25.36
N ALA A 181 17.88 3.19 25.01
CA ALA A 181 18.03 4.29 25.95
C ALA A 181 16.64 4.79 26.41
N CYS A 182 16.10 4.21 27.49
CA CYS A 182 14.79 4.60 28.00
C CYS A 182 14.84 5.98 28.69
N ASP A 183 13.98 6.92 28.24
CA ASP A 183 13.90 8.27 28.82
C ASP A 183 13.53 8.27 30.30
N GLN A 184 12.57 7.44 30.72
CA GLN A 184 12.15 7.38 32.12
C GLN A 184 13.26 6.86 33.04
N CYS A 185 13.93 5.78 32.64
CA CYS A 185 15.07 5.24 33.39
C CYS A 185 16.23 6.25 33.48
N ASN A 186 16.49 6.98 32.40
CA ASN A 186 17.58 7.96 32.37
C ASN A 186 17.20 9.27 33.09
N LEU A 187 15.94 9.67 33.10
CA LEU A 187 15.45 10.82 33.87
C LEU A 187 15.56 10.55 35.38
N ALA A 188 15.12 9.37 35.84
CA ALA A 188 15.22 8.96 37.24
C ALA A 188 16.68 8.91 37.76
N ARG A 189 17.66 8.70 36.87
CA ARG A 189 19.10 8.67 37.21
C ARG A 189 19.77 10.04 37.24
N ARG A 190 19.17 11.07 36.64
CA ARG A 190 19.78 12.40 36.46
C ARG A 190 19.76 13.31 37.69
N THR A 191 19.33 12.83 38.86
CA THR A 191 19.36 13.60 40.12
C THR A 191 20.77 13.82 40.72
N GLY A 192 21.83 13.46 39.99
CA GLY A 192 23.23 13.81 40.29
C GLY A 192 24.11 13.59 39.05
N THR A 193 24.94 14.57 38.71
CA THR A 193 25.66 14.74 37.43
C THR A 193 26.57 13.57 37.01
N SER A 194 26.75 13.46 35.67
CA SER A 194 27.73 12.66 34.88
C SER A 194 27.64 11.12 34.85
N LYS A 195 26.48 10.50 35.12
CA LYS A 195 26.32 9.06 34.87
C LYS A 195 26.15 8.76 33.37
N PRO A 196 26.82 7.74 32.81
CA PRO A 196 26.63 7.33 31.43
C PRO A 196 25.18 6.89 31.19
N VAL A 197 24.69 7.05 29.95
CA VAL A 197 23.33 6.65 29.53
C VAL A 197 23.10 5.19 29.88
N LEU A 198 22.01 4.90 30.60
CA LEU A 198 21.58 3.52 30.85
C LEU A 198 20.89 3.03 29.59
N LEU A 199 21.42 1.94 29.06
CA LEU A 199 20.74 1.16 28.06
C LEU A 199 20.03 -0.02 28.72
N THR A 200 18.86 -0.36 28.20
CA THR A 200 17.96 -1.37 28.74
C THR A 200 17.55 -2.32 27.64
N GLU A 201 17.18 -3.53 28.02
CA GLU A 201 16.39 -4.38 27.15
C GLU A 201 14.99 -3.79 26.96
N ALA A 202 14.42 -4.00 25.78
CA ALA A 202 13.09 -3.54 25.44
C ALA A 202 12.42 -4.54 24.50
N GLN A 203 11.12 -4.41 24.35
CA GLN A 203 10.35 -5.07 23.32
C GLN A 203 9.80 -4.02 22.36
N LYS A 204 9.78 -4.33 21.06
CA LYS A 204 9.19 -3.46 20.04
C LYS A 204 8.02 -4.19 19.38
N GLN A 205 6.97 -3.44 19.06
CA GLN A 205 5.84 -3.96 18.31
C GLN A 205 5.35 -2.88 17.33
N LEU A 206 5.07 -3.28 16.09
CA LEU A 206 4.36 -2.46 15.11
C LEU A 206 2.89 -2.86 15.09
N MET A 207 1.99 -1.87 15.06
CA MET A 207 0.55 -2.09 14.94
C MET A 207 -0.06 -1.08 13.98
N VAL A 208 -1.18 -1.41 13.36
CA VAL A 208 -1.91 -0.44 12.54
C VAL A 208 -2.66 0.55 13.46
N HIS A 209 -2.28 1.82 13.42
CA HIS A 209 -2.94 2.88 14.19
C HIS A 209 -4.11 3.50 13.42
N LYS A 210 -3.94 3.69 12.11
CA LYS A 210 -4.97 4.23 11.22
C LYS A 210 -4.97 3.44 9.92
N LEU A 211 -6.14 2.92 9.57
CA LEU A 211 -6.39 2.16 8.36
C LEU A 211 -6.72 3.10 7.16
N PRO A 212 -6.11 2.91 5.97
CA PRO A 212 -6.43 3.66 4.75
C PRO A 212 -7.72 3.16 4.08
N GLN A 213 -8.39 3.95 3.23
CA GLN A 213 -9.54 3.42 2.47
C GLN A 213 -9.13 2.30 1.49
N VAL A 214 -7.94 2.40 0.90
CA VAL A 214 -7.32 1.38 0.06
C VAL A 214 -6.03 0.91 0.72
N LEU A 215 -6.06 -0.30 1.24
CA LEU A 215 -4.94 -0.97 1.86
C LEU A 215 -4.10 -1.68 0.78
N ARG A 216 -2.82 -1.29 0.67
CA ARG A 216 -1.84 -1.95 -0.19
C ARG A 216 -0.96 -2.87 0.65
N LEU A 217 -0.97 -4.15 0.33
CA LEU A 217 -0.12 -5.16 0.97
C LEU A 217 0.90 -5.64 -0.05
N HIS A 218 2.17 -5.30 0.18
CA HIS A 218 3.29 -5.77 -0.63
C HIS A 218 3.86 -7.04 0.00
N LEU A 219 4.03 -8.10 -0.79
CA LEU A 219 4.62 -9.35 -0.34
C LEU A 219 6.10 -9.35 -0.72
N LYS A 220 7.01 -9.24 0.27
CA LYS A 220 8.47 -9.15 0.06
C LYS A 220 9.06 -10.45 -0.48
N ARG A 221 8.77 -10.77 -1.74
CA ARG A 221 9.19 -12.01 -2.40
C ARG A 221 10.66 -12.02 -2.76
N PHE A 222 11.25 -10.84 -3.01
CA PHE A 222 12.66 -10.74 -3.35
C PHE A 222 13.48 -10.57 -2.09
N ARG A 223 14.50 -11.41 -1.94
CA ARG A 223 15.41 -11.38 -0.80
C ARG A 223 16.83 -11.67 -1.23
N TRP A 224 17.77 -11.24 -0.41
CA TRP A 224 19.17 -11.60 -0.53
C TRP A 224 19.41 -12.94 0.19
N SER A 225 20.05 -13.89 -0.50
CA SER A 225 20.55 -15.13 0.09
C SER A 225 22.08 -15.22 -0.02
N GLY A 226 22.74 -15.41 1.12
CA GLY A 226 24.21 -15.46 1.19
C GLY A 226 24.88 -14.16 0.72
N ARG A 227 26.16 -14.26 0.33
CA ARG A 227 27.01 -13.07 0.09
C ARG A 227 26.70 -12.29 -1.18
N ASN A 228 25.92 -12.82 -2.14
CA ASN A 228 25.58 -12.11 -3.39
C ASN A 228 24.43 -12.72 -4.21
N ASN A 229 23.72 -13.72 -3.70
CA ASN A 229 22.62 -14.31 -4.45
C ASN A 229 21.32 -13.56 -4.15
N ARG A 230 20.51 -13.33 -5.18
CA ARG A 230 19.14 -12.81 -5.04
C ARG A 230 18.18 -13.92 -5.39
N GLU A 231 17.19 -14.13 -4.55
CA GLU A 231 16.18 -15.16 -4.75
C GLU A 231 14.78 -14.58 -4.67
N LYS A 232 13.87 -15.25 -5.38
CA LYS A 232 12.44 -14.96 -5.34
C LYS A 232 11.73 -16.10 -4.63
N ILE A 233 11.02 -15.78 -3.55
CA ILE A 233 10.16 -16.72 -2.83
C ILE A 233 8.97 -17.07 -3.72
N GLY A 234 8.92 -18.35 -4.13
CA GLY A 234 7.88 -18.90 -5.00
C GLY A 234 6.70 -19.54 -4.27
N VAL A 235 6.66 -19.51 -2.94
CA VAL A 235 5.52 -20.07 -2.19
C VAL A 235 4.25 -19.29 -2.52
N HIS A 236 3.15 -20.00 -2.73
CA HIS A 236 1.85 -19.38 -2.84
C HIS A 236 1.45 -18.75 -1.50
N VAL A 237 0.94 -17.53 -1.57
CA VAL A 237 0.31 -16.87 -0.42
C VAL A 237 -1.19 -17.00 -0.62
N SER A 238 -1.85 -17.72 0.28
CA SER A 238 -3.30 -17.85 0.32
C SER A 238 -3.89 -16.55 0.89
N PHE A 239 -4.80 -15.95 0.14
CA PHE A 239 -5.54 -14.75 0.52
C PHE A 239 -6.99 -14.89 0.06
N ASP A 240 -7.90 -14.30 0.83
CA ASP A 240 -9.34 -14.37 0.59
C ASP A 240 -9.85 -13.07 -0.04
N GLN A 241 -11.06 -13.09 -0.58
CA GLN A 241 -11.70 -11.88 -1.09
C GLN A 241 -11.98 -10.86 0.04
N LEU A 242 -12.25 -11.35 1.25
CA LEU A 242 -12.50 -10.50 2.42
C LEU A 242 -11.33 -10.63 3.41
N LEU A 243 -10.88 -9.49 3.91
CA LEU A 243 -9.81 -9.40 4.91
C LEU A 243 -10.30 -8.57 6.09
N ASN A 244 -10.27 -9.15 7.29
CA ASN A 244 -10.49 -8.40 8.53
C ASN A 244 -9.14 -7.99 9.12
N MET A 245 -8.95 -6.68 9.31
CA MET A 245 -7.72 -6.08 9.84
C MET A 245 -7.72 -5.82 11.35
N GLU A 246 -8.82 -6.11 12.05
CA GLU A 246 -9.04 -5.74 13.46
C GLU A 246 -7.91 -6.23 14.39
N THR A 247 -7.53 -7.51 14.27
CA THR A 247 -6.49 -8.14 15.09
C THR A 247 -5.11 -7.50 14.97
N TYR A 248 -4.85 -6.78 13.87
CA TYR A 248 -3.56 -6.14 13.58
C TYR A 248 -3.55 -4.65 13.96
N CYS A 249 -4.66 -4.13 14.45
CA CYS A 249 -4.81 -2.73 14.83
C CYS A 249 -4.48 -2.49 16.31
N SER A 250 -4.00 -1.29 16.63
CA SER A 250 -3.77 -0.88 18.03
C SER A 250 -5.10 -0.76 18.79
N LEU A 251 -5.10 -1.09 20.09
CA LEU A 251 -6.28 -0.97 20.97
C LEU A 251 -6.93 0.42 20.94
N GLU A 252 -6.12 1.49 20.86
CA GLU A 252 -6.63 2.86 20.76
C GLU A 252 -7.43 3.10 19.46
N ALA A 253 -7.01 2.48 18.36
CA ALA A 253 -7.73 2.57 17.09
C ALA A 253 -9.11 1.90 17.22
N SER A 254 -9.17 0.72 17.85
CA SER A 254 -10.42 0.00 18.12
C SER A 254 -11.35 0.77 19.04
N SER A 255 -10.82 1.37 20.12
CA SER A 255 -11.60 2.16 21.07
C SER A 255 -12.14 3.47 20.49
N LYS A 256 -11.37 4.17 19.64
CA LYS A 256 -11.85 5.39 18.96
C LYS A 256 -13.01 5.07 18.01
N ILE A 257 -12.91 3.99 17.24
CA ILE A 257 -14.00 3.53 16.36
C ILE A 257 -15.25 3.19 17.19
N PHE A 258 -15.07 2.49 18.31
CA PHE A 258 -16.16 2.16 19.23
C PHE A 258 -16.89 3.41 19.74
N ALA A 259 -16.14 4.44 20.16
CA ALA A 259 -16.72 5.68 20.67
C ALA A 259 -17.50 6.51 19.62
N TYR A 260 -17.14 6.44 18.34
CA TYR A 260 -17.91 7.10 17.27
C TYR A 260 -19.22 6.35 16.95
N SER A 261 -19.24 5.03 17.09
CA SER A 261 -20.42 4.20 16.82
C SER A 261 -21.52 4.33 17.89
N THR A 262 -21.14 4.57 19.15
CA THR A 262 -22.07 4.60 20.31
C THR A 262 -22.70 5.97 20.59
N ASN A 263 -22.45 7.00 19.76
CA ASN A 263 -23.20 8.27 19.82
C ASN A 263 -24.66 8.15 19.33
N GLY A 264 -25.13 6.93 18.99
CA GLY A 264 -26.53 6.58 18.76
C GLY A 264 -27.00 5.47 19.72
N ASN A 265 -28.11 5.75 20.41
CA ASN A 265 -29.01 4.85 21.16
C ASN A 265 -28.46 3.47 21.64
N PRO A 266 -28.30 3.22 22.96
CA PRO A 266 -27.76 1.97 23.51
C PRO A 266 -28.60 0.69 23.27
N ASN A 267 -29.73 0.79 22.55
CA ASN A 267 -30.65 -0.32 22.30
C ASN A 267 -30.64 -0.84 20.84
N SER A 268 -29.76 -0.36 19.96
CA SER A 268 -29.62 -0.96 18.62
C SER A 268 -28.57 -2.06 18.61
N SER A 269 -29.02 -3.31 18.52
CA SER A 269 -28.19 -4.45 18.13
C SER A 269 -27.74 -4.31 16.68
N THR A 270 -26.69 -3.53 16.40
CA THR A 270 -26.31 -3.18 15.01
C THR A 270 -24.80 -3.37 14.74
N SER A 271 -24.52 -4.50 14.08
CA SER A 271 -23.37 -4.84 13.21
C SER A 271 -22.03 -4.10 13.40
N TYR A 272 -21.18 -4.65 14.27
CA TYR A 272 -19.84 -4.14 14.59
C TYR A 272 -18.61 -4.51 13.69
N PRO A 273 -18.65 -5.12 12.47
CA PRO A 273 -17.40 -5.56 11.81
C PRO A 273 -16.87 -4.71 10.62
N GLN A 274 -17.55 -3.68 10.13
CA GLN A 274 -17.25 -3.18 8.78
C GLN A 274 -16.06 -2.22 8.63
N HIS A 275 -15.66 -1.48 9.68
CA HIS A 275 -14.53 -0.54 9.58
C HIS A 275 -13.17 -1.24 9.37
N PHE A 276 -13.05 -2.49 9.79
CA PHE A 276 -11.84 -3.30 9.66
C PHE A 276 -11.90 -4.27 8.49
N THR A 277 -13.06 -4.40 7.84
CA THR A 277 -13.27 -5.34 6.75
C THR A 277 -12.93 -4.68 5.42
N TYR A 278 -12.12 -5.37 4.64
CA TYR A 278 -11.73 -4.98 3.31
C TYR A 278 -12.12 -6.04 2.30
N GLU A 279 -12.44 -5.58 1.09
CA GLU A 279 -12.65 -6.44 -0.07
C GLU A 279 -11.51 -6.29 -1.07
N LEU A 280 -11.04 -7.43 -1.59
CA LEU A 280 -10.00 -7.49 -2.61
C LEU A 280 -10.48 -6.76 -3.87
N SER A 281 -9.65 -5.85 -4.37
CA SER A 281 -9.97 -4.98 -5.51
C SER A 281 -8.97 -5.11 -6.66
N ALA A 282 -7.72 -5.47 -6.36
CA ALA A 282 -6.74 -5.83 -7.37
C ALA A 282 -5.64 -6.73 -6.81
N VAL A 283 -5.02 -7.50 -7.71
CA VAL A 283 -3.82 -8.29 -7.45
C VAL A 283 -2.80 -7.98 -8.54
N VAL A 284 -1.60 -7.55 -8.17
CA VAL A 284 -0.47 -7.44 -9.10
C VAL A 284 0.37 -8.70 -8.96
N MET A 285 0.72 -9.33 -10.07
CA MET A 285 1.60 -10.50 -10.10
C MET A 285 2.90 -10.14 -10.80
N HIS A 286 3.99 -10.74 -10.31
CA HIS A 286 5.27 -10.71 -10.99
C HIS A 286 5.57 -12.12 -11.53
N HIS A 287 5.76 -12.24 -12.84
CA HIS A 287 6.18 -13.45 -13.53
C HIS A 287 7.69 -13.42 -13.76
N GLY A 288 8.35 -14.58 -13.70
CA GLY A 288 9.81 -14.66 -13.84
C GLY A 288 10.53 -14.88 -12.51
N LYS A 289 11.83 -15.19 -12.62
CA LYS A 289 12.68 -15.63 -11.50
C LYS A 289 13.52 -14.51 -10.89
N GLY A 290 13.83 -13.46 -11.66
CA GLY A 290 14.82 -12.44 -11.28
C GLY A 290 14.19 -11.13 -10.83
N PHE A 291 14.98 -10.32 -10.12
CA PHE A 291 14.63 -8.95 -9.73
C PHE A 291 14.71 -7.97 -10.94
N GLY A 292 15.69 -8.18 -11.83
CA GLY A 292 15.89 -7.35 -13.03
C GLY A 292 15.27 -7.93 -14.31
N SER A 293 14.52 -9.03 -14.22
CA SER A 293 13.88 -9.67 -15.36
C SER A 293 12.59 -10.40 -14.97
N GLY A 294 11.52 -10.11 -15.70
CA GLY A 294 10.19 -10.64 -15.47
C GLY A 294 9.12 -9.87 -16.23
N HIS A 295 7.87 -10.08 -15.83
CA HIS A 295 6.70 -9.46 -16.43
C HIS A 295 5.62 -9.22 -15.38
N TYR A 296 5.02 -8.05 -15.37
CA TYR A 296 3.94 -7.73 -14.43
C TYR A 296 2.58 -7.84 -15.13
N THR A 297 1.65 -8.54 -14.50
CA THR A 297 0.23 -8.53 -14.88
C THR A 297 -0.62 -8.15 -13.69
N SER A 298 -1.90 -7.88 -13.89
CA SER A 298 -2.82 -7.61 -12.78
C SER A 298 -4.19 -8.23 -12.96
N TYR A 299 -4.81 -8.66 -11.86
CA TYR A 299 -6.24 -8.83 -11.77
C TYR A 299 -6.84 -7.55 -11.19
N CYS A 300 -7.94 -7.06 -11.76
CA CYS A 300 -8.67 -5.90 -11.22
C CYS A 300 -10.16 -6.19 -11.21
N TYR A 301 -10.82 -5.85 -10.11
CA TYR A 301 -12.27 -5.91 -10.02
C TYR A 301 -12.89 -4.68 -10.67
N ASN A 302 -13.79 -4.89 -11.62
CA ASN A 302 -14.61 -3.84 -12.21
C ASN A 302 -15.88 -3.70 -11.38
N ARG A 303 -16.01 -2.61 -10.63
CA ARG A 303 -17.18 -2.36 -9.78
C ARG A 303 -18.46 -2.12 -10.60
N ASP A 304 -18.37 -1.41 -11.71
CA ASP A 304 -19.53 -1.08 -12.54
C ASP A 304 -20.12 -2.32 -13.23
N GLY A 305 -19.23 -3.23 -13.63
CA GLY A 305 -19.62 -4.50 -14.25
C GLY A 305 -19.80 -5.67 -13.28
N ALA A 306 -19.37 -5.51 -12.03
CA ALA A 306 -19.30 -6.58 -11.02
C ALA A 306 -18.52 -7.84 -11.46
N PHE A 307 -17.41 -7.70 -12.20
CA PHE A 307 -16.59 -8.82 -12.66
C PHE A 307 -15.08 -8.57 -12.54
N TRP A 308 -14.30 -9.64 -12.44
CA TRP A 308 -12.84 -9.59 -12.45
C TRP A 308 -12.27 -9.60 -13.86
N VAL A 309 -11.18 -8.85 -14.06
CA VAL A 309 -10.45 -8.79 -15.33
C VAL A 309 -8.96 -9.03 -15.11
N HIS A 310 -8.41 -10.01 -15.80
CA HIS A 310 -6.97 -10.18 -15.98
C HIS A 310 -6.46 -9.20 -17.03
N CYS A 311 -5.45 -8.41 -16.66
CA CYS A 311 -4.84 -7.37 -17.45
C CYS A 311 -3.39 -7.74 -17.71
N ASN A 312 -3.09 -8.07 -18.95
CA ASN A 312 -1.76 -8.39 -19.41
C ASN A 312 -1.40 -7.44 -20.57
N ASP A 313 -0.92 -6.27 -20.19
CA ASP A 313 -0.75 -5.12 -21.08
C ASP A 313 -2.03 -4.90 -21.93
N SER A 314 -1.94 -5.00 -23.26
CA SER A 314 -3.08 -4.77 -24.15
C SER A 314 -4.12 -5.90 -24.15
N LYS A 315 -3.86 -7.03 -23.49
CA LYS A 315 -4.77 -8.18 -23.44
C LYS A 315 -5.58 -8.17 -22.15
N LEU A 316 -6.91 -8.14 -22.30
CA LEU A 316 -7.86 -8.23 -21.21
C LEU A 316 -8.69 -9.50 -21.32
N ASN A 317 -8.84 -10.22 -20.22
CA ASN A 317 -9.72 -11.40 -20.15
C ASN A 317 -10.54 -11.35 -18.87
N VAL A 318 -11.83 -11.64 -18.95
CA VAL A 318 -12.66 -11.85 -17.75
C VAL A 318 -12.21 -13.14 -17.07
N CYS A 319 -12.21 -13.14 -15.75
CA CYS A 319 -11.80 -14.29 -14.94
C CYS A 319 -12.69 -14.44 -13.70
N SER A 320 -12.65 -15.60 -13.05
CA SER A 320 -13.38 -15.86 -11.81
C SER A 320 -12.58 -15.41 -10.58
N VAL A 321 -13.25 -15.24 -9.44
CA VAL A 321 -12.56 -14.91 -8.18
C VAL A 321 -11.66 -16.05 -7.71
N GLU A 322 -12.02 -17.30 -8.02
CA GLU A 322 -11.21 -18.48 -7.70
C GLU A 322 -9.88 -18.49 -8.47
N GLU A 323 -9.86 -18.01 -9.71
CA GLU A 323 -8.63 -17.81 -10.48
C GLU A 323 -7.77 -16.70 -9.86
N VAL A 324 -8.40 -15.62 -9.39
CA VAL A 324 -7.73 -14.50 -8.74
C VAL A 324 -7.06 -14.95 -7.43
N CYS A 325 -7.77 -15.69 -6.56
CA CYS A 325 -7.24 -16.17 -5.29
C CYS A 325 -6.10 -17.19 -5.44
N LYS A 326 -5.99 -17.87 -6.59
CA LYS A 326 -4.87 -18.78 -6.90
C LYS A 326 -3.62 -18.06 -7.44
N ALA A 327 -3.68 -16.74 -7.65
CA ALA A 327 -2.60 -15.97 -8.24
C ALA A 327 -1.33 -15.96 -7.37
N GLN A 328 -0.16 -15.93 -8.01
CA GLN A 328 1.11 -15.63 -7.34
C GLN A 328 1.23 -14.12 -7.08
N ALA A 329 0.45 -13.64 -6.11
CA ALA A 329 0.35 -12.22 -5.77
C ALA A 329 1.72 -11.64 -5.39
N TYR A 330 2.03 -10.46 -5.90
CA TYR A 330 3.17 -9.63 -5.49
C TYR A 330 2.70 -8.43 -4.67
N ILE A 331 1.61 -7.79 -5.10
CA ILE A 331 0.94 -6.71 -4.36
C ILE A 331 -0.56 -7.00 -4.36
N LEU A 332 -1.19 -6.91 -3.19
CA LEU A 332 -2.64 -7.02 -3.02
C LEU A 332 -3.19 -5.62 -2.72
N PHE A 333 -4.31 -5.29 -3.37
CA PHE A 333 -5.07 -4.07 -3.09
C PHE A 333 -6.43 -4.45 -2.53
N TYR A 334 -6.67 -3.98 -1.32
CA TYR A 334 -7.89 -4.18 -0.58
C TYR A 334 -8.58 -2.83 -0.42
N THR A 335 -9.87 -2.73 -0.75
CA THR A 335 -10.66 -1.51 -0.50
C THR A 335 -11.59 -1.75 0.67
N ARG A 336 -11.63 -0.82 1.62
CA ARG A 336 -12.48 -0.93 2.81
C ARG A 336 -13.94 -1.02 2.40
N VAL A 337 -14.68 -1.95 3.01
CA VAL A 337 -16.12 -2.07 2.82
C VAL A 337 -16.79 -0.84 3.45
N THR A 338 -17.49 -0.05 2.65
CA THR A 338 -18.24 1.13 3.10
C THR A 338 -19.73 0.89 2.90
N GLN A 339 -20.50 0.96 3.98
CA GLN A 339 -21.96 1.10 3.93
C GLN A 339 -22.29 2.57 3.62
N ASP A 340 -22.17 2.98 2.37
CA ASP A 340 -22.95 4.11 1.88
C ASP A 340 -23.22 3.87 0.39
N PRO A 341 -24.48 3.63 -0.01
CA PRO A 341 -24.86 3.82 -1.39
C PRO A 341 -24.75 5.32 -1.69
N LEU A 342 -23.95 5.68 -2.69
CA LEU A 342 -23.95 7.03 -3.28
C LEU A 342 -25.34 7.40 -3.80
#